data_AF-A0A9X9M0F8-F1
#
_entry.id   AF-A0A9X9M0F8-F1
#
_cell.length_a   1.000
_cell.length_b   1.000
_cell.length_c   1.000
_cell.angle_alpha   90.00
_cell.angle_beta   90.00
_cell.angle_gamma   90.00
#
_symmetry.space_group_name_H-M   'P 1'
#
loop_
_entity.id
_entity.type
_entity.pdbx_description
1 polymer ?
#
loop_
_entity_poly.entity_id
_entity_poly.type
_entity_poly.pdbx_seq_one_letter_code
_entity_poly.pdbx_strand_id
1 'polypeptide(L)'
;RPKLTSLARQKLPCSPRTIPRSRLIKEKDDIDHYLEENFKGLSKEEVAAYRNSYKKSICVDMLRDGYHKSFTELFALMEKWDSLRETAKVRSLLWLQRPLEEQPDKLDHFYHYLTRAEAAERKEYFEGVYNNLYALACYFNNSEDKWVRNHFYERCFKIAQLIKIDGGKKEAEAHA
;
A
#
# COMPACT_ATOMS: atom_id res chain seq x y z
N ARG A 1 29.67 29.15 36.98
CA ARG A 1 28.41 28.90 37.74
C ARG A 1 27.99 27.44 37.56
N PRO A 2 28.26 26.53 38.50
CA PRO A 2 27.79 25.14 38.47
C PRO A 2 26.52 25.00 39.34
N LYS A 3 25.41 25.64 38.94
CA LYS A 3 24.20 25.72 39.78
C LYS A 3 23.17 24.62 39.52
N LEU A 4 23.20 23.94 38.37
CA LEU A 4 22.21 22.88 38.08
C LEU A 4 22.61 21.51 38.66
N THR A 5 23.89 21.15 38.57
CA THR A 5 24.41 19.86 39.05
C THR A 5 24.42 19.75 40.59
N SER A 6 24.59 20.87 41.30
CA SER A 6 24.47 20.90 42.76
C SER A 6 23.01 20.80 43.23
N LEU A 7 22.07 21.38 42.49
CA LEU A 7 20.64 21.31 42.80
C LEU A 7 20.08 19.89 42.63
N ALA A 8 20.51 19.18 41.57
CA ALA A 8 20.11 17.80 41.31
C ALA A 8 20.53 16.84 42.44
N ARG A 9 21.72 17.04 43.04
CA ARG A 9 22.20 16.27 44.18
C ARG A 9 21.45 16.56 45.49
N GLN A 10 20.87 17.74 45.66
CA GLN A 10 20.09 18.11 46.84
C GLN A 10 18.63 17.63 46.79
N LYS A 11 18.07 17.44 45.59
CA LYS A 11 16.65 17.12 45.39
C LYS A 11 16.36 15.63 45.22
N LEU A 12 17.37 14.81 44.97
CA LEU A 12 17.26 13.35 45.00
C LEU A 12 17.75 12.88 46.36
N PRO A 13 16.87 12.45 47.29
CA PRO A 13 17.31 11.77 48.48
C PRO A 13 17.91 10.43 48.05
N CYS A 14 19.22 10.40 47.81
CA CYS A 14 19.98 9.16 47.80
C CYS A 14 20.01 8.64 49.24
N SER A 15 18.89 8.05 49.67
CA SER A 15 18.84 7.25 50.89
C SER A 15 19.85 6.12 50.73
N PRO A 16 20.86 5.98 51.61
CA PRO A 16 21.71 4.80 51.65
C PRO A 16 20.91 3.67 52.32
N ARG A 17 19.76 3.31 51.74
CA ARG A 17 19.18 2.01 52.01
C ARG A 17 19.88 1.07 51.07
N THR A 18 20.76 0.24 51.63
CA THR A 18 21.23 -0.98 50.98
C THR A 18 20.00 -1.86 50.78
N ILE A 19 19.23 -1.57 49.73
CA ILE A 19 18.16 -2.46 49.30
C ILE A 19 18.89 -3.76 48.91
N PRO A 20 18.59 -4.89 49.56
CA PRO A 20 19.22 -6.14 49.22
C PRO A 20 19.06 -6.40 47.72
N ARG A 21 20.14 -6.80 47.04
CA ARG A 21 20.12 -7.05 45.59
C ARG A 21 19.00 -8.00 45.18
N SER A 22 18.62 -8.95 46.05
CA SER A 22 17.49 -9.85 45.87
C SER A 22 16.13 -9.14 45.81
N ARG A 23 15.91 -8.05 46.56
CA ARG A 23 14.69 -7.24 46.47
C ARG A 23 14.66 -6.41 45.19
N LEU A 24 15.80 -5.85 44.76
CA LEU A 24 15.90 -5.13 43.49
C LEU A 24 15.67 -6.05 42.28
N ILE A 25 16.21 -7.28 42.34
CA ILE A 25 15.97 -8.30 41.30
C ILE A 25 14.49 -8.69 41.29
N LYS A 26 13.90 -8.95 42.45
CA LYS A 26 12.48 -9.30 42.54
C LYS A 26 11.56 -8.18 42.04
N GLU A 27 11.78 -6.93 42.45
CA GLU A 27 11.02 -5.78 41.95
C GLU A 27 11.17 -5.61 40.44
N LYS A 28 12.37 -5.85 39.88
CA LYS A 28 12.59 -5.84 38.43
C LYS A 28 11.82 -6.97 37.75
N ASP A 29 11.89 -8.19 38.27
CA ASP A 29 11.22 -9.36 37.70
C ASP A 29 9.69 -9.20 37.78
N ASP A 30 9.17 -8.62 38.86
CA ASP A 30 7.74 -8.30 39.02
C ASP A 30 7.30 -7.22 38.01
N ILE A 31 8.15 -6.21 37.72
CA ILE A 31 7.90 -5.18 36.70
C ILE A 31 7.94 -5.77 35.29
N ASP A 32 8.96 -6.58 34.98
CA ASP A 32 9.12 -7.23 33.69
C ASP A 32 7.92 -8.16 33.42
N HIS A 33 7.53 -8.95 34.42
CA HIS A 33 6.34 -9.80 34.35
C HIS A 33 5.06 -8.98 34.12
N TYR A 34 4.88 -7.87 34.85
CA TYR A 34 3.74 -6.98 34.65
C TYR A 34 3.74 -6.38 33.23
N LEU A 35 4.89 -5.99 32.68
CA LEU A 35 5.00 -5.49 31.31
C LEU A 35 4.68 -6.58 30.29
N GLU A 36 5.15 -7.81 30.48
CA GLU A 36 4.84 -8.93 29.59
C GLU A 36 3.35 -9.32 29.63
N GLU A 37 2.72 -9.28 30.80
CA GLU A 37 1.29 -9.59 30.96
C GLU A 37 0.37 -8.48 30.47
N ASN A 38 0.75 -7.20 30.67
CA ASN A 38 -0.13 -6.05 30.41
C ASN A 38 0.18 -5.32 29.10
N PHE A 39 1.43 -5.37 28.62
CA PHE A 39 1.85 -4.79 27.35
C PHE A 39 2.25 -5.91 26.39
N LYS A 40 1.25 -6.56 25.79
CA LYS A 40 1.48 -7.28 24.54
C LYS A 40 2.03 -6.26 23.53
N GLY A 41 3.29 -6.43 23.15
CA GLY A 41 3.91 -5.59 22.12
C GLY A 41 3.07 -5.60 20.83
N LEU A 42 3.30 -4.60 19.98
CA LEU A 42 2.58 -4.49 18.70
C LEU A 42 2.76 -5.78 17.87
N SER A 43 1.67 -6.25 17.28
CA SER A 43 1.70 -7.37 16.34
C SER A 43 2.57 -7.03 15.12
N LYS A 44 3.02 -8.05 14.37
CA LYS A 44 3.79 -7.81 13.14
C LYS A 44 3.02 -6.95 12.14
N GLU A 45 1.70 -7.12 12.09
CA GLU A 45 0.76 -6.38 11.26
C GLU A 45 0.64 -4.93 11.72
N GLU A 46 0.53 -4.68 13.03
CA GLU A 46 0.47 -3.33 13.59
C GLU A 46 1.78 -2.56 13.38
N VAL A 47 2.92 -3.22 13.57
CA VAL A 47 4.24 -2.66 13.26
C VAL A 47 4.38 -2.36 11.77
N ALA A 48 3.89 -3.26 10.91
CA ALA A 48 3.91 -3.06 9.46
C ALA A 48 3.03 -1.89 9.04
N ALA A 49 1.82 -1.74 9.60
CA ALA A 49 0.93 -0.62 9.32
C ALA A 49 1.55 0.74 9.68
N TYR A 50 2.32 0.80 10.77
CA TYR A 50 3.03 2.03 11.16
C TYR A 50 4.26 2.32 10.30
N ARG A 51 4.98 1.29 9.83
CA ARG A 51 6.25 1.45 9.08
C ARG A 51 6.09 1.54 7.57
N ASN A 52 5.06 0.92 7.01
CA ASN A 52 4.90 0.81 5.57
C ASN A 52 4.17 2.03 5.02
N SER A 53 4.65 2.52 3.87
CA SER A 53 3.86 3.45 3.06
C SER A 53 2.59 2.77 2.54
N TYR A 54 1.57 3.55 2.20
CA TYR A 54 0.30 3.02 1.71
C TYR A 54 0.47 2.10 0.48
N LYS A 55 1.28 2.52 -0.49
CA LYS A 55 1.74 1.70 -1.63
C LYS A 55 2.23 0.32 -1.19
N LYS A 56 3.12 0.30 -0.19
CA LYS A 56 3.74 -0.94 0.26
C LYS A 56 2.74 -1.85 0.96
N SER A 57 1.82 -1.29 1.75
CA SER A 57 0.74 -2.05 2.38
C SER A 57 -0.14 -2.73 1.33
N ILE A 58 -0.61 -2.00 0.31
CA ILE A 58 -1.40 -2.58 -0.79
C ILE A 58 -0.65 -3.72 -1.49
N CYS A 59 0.62 -3.52 -1.84
CA CYS A 59 1.43 -4.57 -2.48
C CYS A 59 1.55 -5.82 -1.60
N VAL A 60 1.78 -5.66 -0.29
CA VAL A 60 1.86 -6.77 0.66
C VAL A 60 0.52 -7.48 0.76
N ASP A 61 -0.59 -6.74 0.81
CA ASP A 61 -1.94 -7.29 0.91
C ASP A 61 -2.29 -8.12 -0.34
N MET A 62 -2.03 -7.60 -1.53
CA MET A 62 -2.24 -8.33 -2.80
C MET A 62 -1.47 -9.65 -2.84
N LEU A 63 -0.20 -9.64 -2.42
CA LEU A 63 0.63 -10.84 -2.39
C LEU A 63 0.17 -11.84 -1.33
N ARG A 64 -0.21 -11.36 -0.13
CA ARG A 64 -0.73 -12.20 0.96
C ARG A 64 -2.02 -12.91 0.55
N ASP A 65 -2.89 -12.24 -0.19
CA ASP A 65 -4.16 -12.80 -0.67
C ASP A 65 -3.99 -13.60 -1.98
N GLY A 66 -2.76 -13.72 -2.49
CA GLY A 66 -2.38 -14.52 -3.65
C GLY A 66 -2.63 -13.85 -5.01
N TYR A 67 -2.99 -12.57 -5.06
CA TYR A 67 -3.22 -11.77 -6.27
C TYR A 67 -1.93 -11.31 -6.94
N HIS A 68 -1.10 -12.27 -7.33
CA HIS A 68 0.21 -12.03 -7.90
C HIS A 68 0.15 -11.39 -9.29
N LYS A 69 -0.87 -11.70 -10.13
CA LYS A 69 -0.99 -11.08 -11.46
C LYS A 69 -1.37 -9.61 -11.35
N SER A 70 -2.37 -9.32 -10.51
CA SER A 70 -2.77 -7.95 -10.17
C SER A 70 -1.59 -7.17 -9.58
N PHE A 71 -0.81 -7.79 -8.70
CA PHE A 71 0.40 -7.18 -8.14
C PHE A 71 1.43 -6.85 -9.23
N THR A 72 1.76 -7.80 -10.10
CA THR A 72 2.74 -7.59 -11.18
C THR A 72 2.32 -6.47 -12.11
N GLU A 73 1.04 -6.41 -12.46
CA GLU A 73 0.53 -5.34 -13.32
C GLU A 73 0.54 -3.98 -12.62
N LEU A 74 0.09 -3.90 -11.37
CA LEU A 74 0.18 -2.66 -10.59
C LEU A 74 1.63 -2.20 -10.50
N PHE A 75 2.55 -3.09 -10.15
CA PHE A 75 3.97 -2.79 -10.04
C PHE A 75 4.55 -2.26 -11.36
N ALA A 76 4.25 -2.89 -12.49
CA ALA A 76 4.69 -2.43 -13.80
C ALA A 76 4.11 -1.05 -14.17
N LEU A 77 2.83 -0.79 -13.83
CA LEU A 77 2.23 0.53 -14.01
C LEU A 77 2.94 1.58 -13.16
N MET A 78 3.33 1.26 -11.92
CA MET A 78 4.06 2.18 -11.06
C MET A 78 5.45 2.51 -11.61
N GLU A 79 6.20 1.50 -12.05
CA GLU A 79 7.52 1.72 -12.67
C GLU A 79 7.42 2.59 -13.93
N LYS A 80 6.41 2.33 -14.77
CA LYS A 80 6.15 3.15 -15.95
C LYS A 80 5.77 4.58 -15.58
N TRP A 81 4.98 4.77 -14.53
CA TRP A 81 4.61 6.09 -14.01
C TRP A 81 5.86 6.87 -13.59
N ASP A 82 6.74 6.24 -12.81
CA ASP A 82 7.98 6.83 -12.33
C ASP A 82 8.91 7.18 -13.52
N SER A 83 9.05 6.27 -14.48
CA SER A 83 9.84 6.49 -15.70
C SER A 83 9.33 7.67 -16.55
N LEU A 84 8.00 7.81 -16.68
CA LEU A 84 7.39 8.92 -17.41
C LEU A 84 7.64 10.26 -16.70
N ARG A 85 7.61 10.29 -15.36
CA ARG A 85 7.92 11.50 -14.58
C ARG A 85 9.39 11.88 -14.70
N GLU A 86 10.32 10.92 -14.63
CA GLU A 86 11.76 11.23 -14.79
C GLU A 86 12.12 11.70 -16.20
N THR A 87 11.44 11.16 -17.22
CA THR A 87 11.68 11.53 -18.63
C THR A 87 11.03 12.86 -18.99
N ALA A 88 9.95 13.24 -18.31
CA ALA A 88 9.32 14.53 -18.43
C ALA A 88 10.31 15.63 -18.03
N LYS A 89 10.86 16.39 -18.99
CA LYS A 89 11.65 17.59 -18.67
C LYS A 89 10.75 18.65 -18.01
N VAL A 90 11.38 19.65 -17.36
CA VAL A 90 10.84 20.79 -16.54
C VAL A 90 9.68 21.62 -17.17
N ARG A 91 9.09 21.24 -18.30
CA ARG A 91 7.97 21.94 -18.95
C ARG A 91 6.84 21.05 -19.48
N SER A 92 6.83 19.75 -19.16
CA SER A 92 5.71 18.89 -19.56
C SER A 92 4.61 18.84 -18.48
N LEU A 93 3.35 18.69 -18.88
CA LEU A 93 2.22 18.51 -17.96
C LEU A 93 2.41 17.32 -17.01
N LEU A 94 3.14 16.28 -17.44
CA LEU A 94 3.47 15.10 -16.64
C LEU A 94 4.40 15.41 -15.45
N TRP A 95 5.15 16.53 -15.48
CA TRP A 95 5.98 16.96 -14.35
C TRP A 95 5.15 17.51 -13.18
N LEU A 96 3.93 18.01 -13.43
CA LEU A 96 3.02 18.44 -12.37
C LEU A 96 2.29 17.26 -11.70
N GLN A 97 2.39 16.06 -12.26
CA GLN A 97 1.68 14.91 -11.71
C GLN A 97 2.39 14.40 -10.45
N ARG A 98 1.66 14.42 -9.32
CA ARG A 98 2.17 13.89 -8.05
C ARG A 98 2.55 12.42 -8.17
N PRO A 99 3.54 11.93 -7.40
CA PRO A 99 3.83 10.50 -7.30
C PRO A 99 2.58 9.69 -6.99
N LEU A 100 2.50 8.45 -7.48
CA LEU A 100 1.32 7.60 -7.25
C LEU A 100 1.15 7.29 -5.75
N GLU A 101 2.25 7.29 -5.00
CA GLU A 101 2.31 7.17 -3.54
C GLU A 101 1.53 8.27 -2.81
N GLU A 102 1.40 9.46 -3.42
CA GLU A 102 0.66 10.59 -2.86
C GLU A 102 -0.79 10.64 -3.33
N GLN A 103 -1.23 9.66 -4.13
CA GLN A 103 -2.57 9.56 -4.69
C GLN A 103 -3.25 8.26 -4.21
N PRO A 104 -3.61 8.17 -2.91
CA PRO A 104 -4.18 6.96 -2.32
C PRO A 104 -5.47 6.53 -3.02
N ASP A 105 -6.30 7.48 -3.46
CA ASP A 105 -7.55 7.19 -4.19
C ASP A 105 -7.29 6.37 -5.47
N LYS A 106 -6.23 6.70 -6.22
CA LYS A 106 -5.88 5.95 -7.44
C LYS A 106 -5.40 4.55 -7.10
N LEU A 107 -4.59 4.42 -6.04
CA LEU A 107 -4.11 3.13 -5.54
C LEU A 107 -5.27 2.23 -5.09
N ASP A 108 -6.31 2.80 -4.45
CA ASP A 108 -7.51 2.07 -4.05
C ASP A 108 -8.28 1.54 -5.24
N HIS A 109 -8.44 2.34 -6.29
CA HIS A 109 -9.10 1.90 -7.51
C HIS A 109 -8.31 0.78 -8.18
N PHE A 110 -6.99 0.90 -8.27
CA PHE A 110 -6.14 -0.18 -8.76
C PHE A 110 -6.33 -1.46 -7.94
N TYR A 111 -6.16 -1.37 -6.62
CA TYR A 111 -6.31 -2.52 -5.74
C TYR A 111 -7.68 -3.18 -5.89
N HIS A 112 -8.76 -2.39 -5.83
CA HIS A 112 -10.13 -2.88 -5.89
C HIS A 112 -10.45 -3.59 -7.22
N TYR A 113 -10.19 -2.93 -8.35
CA TYR A 113 -10.61 -3.47 -9.65
C TYR A 113 -9.64 -4.53 -10.18
N LEU A 114 -8.33 -4.40 -9.95
CA LEU A 114 -7.38 -5.42 -10.41
C LEU A 114 -7.58 -6.75 -9.68
N THR A 115 -7.78 -6.74 -8.36
CA THR A 115 -8.02 -7.97 -7.58
C THR A 115 -9.32 -8.63 -7.97
N ARG A 116 -10.39 -7.86 -8.21
CA ARG A 116 -11.68 -8.37 -8.72
C ARG A 116 -11.57 -8.93 -10.13
N ALA A 117 -10.80 -8.28 -11.01
CA ALA A 117 -10.52 -8.77 -12.35
C ALA A 117 -9.79 -10.12 -12.28
N GLU A 118 -8.73 -10.24 -11.48
CA GLU A 118 -8.02 -11.51 -11.31
C GLU A 118 -8.92 -12.59 -10.67
N ALA A 119 -9.72 -12.23 -9.66
CA ALA A 119 -10.67 -13.16 -9.06
C ALA A 119 -11.74 -13.67 -10.05
N ALA A 120 -12.19 -12.81 -10.98
CA ALA A 120 -13.09 -13.21 -12.06
C ALA A 120 -12.37 -14.08 -13.11
N GLU A 121 -11.12 -13.75 -13.44
CA GLU A 121 -10.29 -14.53 -14.37
C GLU A 121 -10.07 -15.96 -13.85
N ARG A 122 -9.80 -16.13 -12.54
CA ARG A 122 -9.68 -17.45 -11.89
C ARG A 122 -10.96 -18.30 -11.99
N LYS A 123 -12.12 -17.66 -12.20
CA LYS A 123 -13.43 -18.32 -12.38
C LYS A 123 -13.82 -18.45 -13.86
N GLU A 124 -12.91 -18.09 -14.78
CA GLU A 124 -13.16 -18.02 -16.23
C GLU A 124 -14.35 -17.10 -16.59
N TYR A 125 -14.69 -16.16 -15.70
CA TYR A 125 -15.78 -15.22 -15.92
C TYR A 125 -15.28 -13.97 -16.63
N PHE A 126 -15.06 -14.08 -17.94
CA PHE A 126 -14.44 -13.02 -18.77
C PHE A 126 -15.22 -11.71 -18.80
N GLU A 127 -16.55 -11.75 -18.69
CA GLU A 127 -17.36 -10.52 -18.57
C GLU A 127 -17.06 -9.77 -17.28
N GLY A 128 -16.84 -10.49 -16.16
CA GLY A 128 -16.37 -9.88 -14.93
C GLY A 128 -14.98 -9.26 -15.06
N VAL A 129 -14.06 -9.94 -15.75
CA VAL A 129 -12.73 -9.37 -16.04
C VAL A 129 -12.88 -8.08 -16.83
N TYR A 130 -13.62 -8.12 -17.94
CA TYR A 130 -13.86 -6.96 -18.80
C TYR A 130 -14.44 -5.77 -18.03
N ASN A 131 -15.51 -5.98 -17.25
CA ASN A 131 -16.19 -4.90 -16.54
C ASN A 131 -15.29 -4.21 -15.51
N ASN A 132 -14.44 -4.96 -14.80
CA ASN A 132 -13.50 -4.37 -13.84
C ASN A 132 -12.38 -3.59 -14.55
N LEU A 133 -11.86 -4.10 -15.66
CA LEU A 133 -10.84 -3.39 -16.45
C LEU A 133 -11.41 -2.15 -17.14
N TYR A 134 -12.63 -2.23 -17.64
CA TYR A 134 -13.33 -1.11 -18.25
C TYR A 134 -13.60 -0.01 -17.23
N ALA A 135 -14.01 -0.38 -16.00
CA ALA A 135 -14.17 0.58 -14.90
C ALA A 135 -12.86 1.33 -14.59
N LEU A 136 -11.71 0.65 -14.61
CA LEU A 136 -10.40 1.31 -14.49
C LEU A 136 -10.13 2.26 -15.67
N ALA A 137 -10.40 1.84 -16.91
CA ALA A 137 -10.23 2.69 -18.08
C ALA A 137 -11.09 3.98 -17.99
N CYS A 138 -12.36 3.84 -17.58
CA CYS A 138 -13.27 4.98 -17.37
C CYS A 138 -12.83 5.88 -16.21
N TYR A 139 -12.29 5.31 -15.14
CA TYR A 139 -11.79 6.11 -14.01
C TYR A 139 -10.60 6.98 -14.42
N PHE A 140 -9.67 6.43 -15.21
CA PHE A 140 -8.49 7.16 -15.71
C PHE A 140 -8.77 8.01 -16.96
N ASN A 141 -9.91 8.70 -17.01
CA ASN A 141 -10.31 9.48 -18.20
C ASN A 141 -9.61 10.85 -18.35
N ASN A 142 -8.78 11.23 -17.38
CA ASN A 142 -8.06 12.50 -17.39
C ASN A 142 -6.96 12.53 -18.47
N SER A 143 -6.63 13.72 -18.97
CA SER A 143 -5.59 13.90 -20.01
C SER A 143 -4.21 13.40 -19.57
N GLU A 144 -3.88 13.50 -18.29
CA GLU A 144 -2.63 13.02 -17.70
C GLU A 144 -2.54 11.49 -17.63
N ASP A 145 -3.68 10.84 -17.40
CA ASP A 145 -3.77 9.39 -17.18
C ASP A 145 -4.09 8.63 -18.48
N LYS A 146 -4.03 9.31 -19.64
CA LYS A 146 -4.35 8.72 -20.95
C LYS A 146 -3.60 7.42 -21.23
N TRP A 147 -2.34 7.33 -20.81
CA TRP A 147 -1.53 6.12 -21.04
C TRP A 147 -2.01 4.94 -20.17
N VAL A 148 -2.51 5.21 -18.96
CA VAL A 148 -3.10 4.20 -18.06
C VAL A 148 -4.43 3.72 -18.62
N ARG A 149 -5.27 4.66 -19.06
CA ARG A 149 -6.52 4.35 -19.75
C ARG A 149 -6.30 3.46 -20.97
N ASN A 150 -5.34 3.82 -21.82
CA ASN A 150 -5.01 3.05 -23.01
C ASN A 150 -4.54 1.63 -22.65
N HIS A 151 -3.71 1.47 -21.61
CA HIS A 151 -3.31 0.14 -21.12
C HIS A 151 -4.52 -0.73 -20.78
N PHE A 152 -5.52 -0.17 -20.08
CA PHE A 152 -6.72 -0.92 -19.73
C PHE A 152 -7.64 -1.18 -20.92
N TYR A 153 -7.77 -0.26 -21.87
CA TYR A 153 -8.54 -0.53 -23.09
C TYR A 153 -7.90 -1.63 -23.95
N GLU A 154 -6.58 -1.61 -24.12
CA GLU A 154 -5.87 -2.70 -24.82
C GLU A 154 -6.12 -4.06 -24.15
N ARG A 155 -6.17 -4.08 -22.82
CA ARG A 155 -6.48 -5.31 -22.07
C ARG A 155 -7.96 -5.69 -22.19
N CYS A 156 -8.87 -4.73 -22.11
CA CYS A 156 -10.30 -4.95 -22.37
C CYS A 156 -10.53 -5.56 -23.74
N PHE A 157 -9.82 -5.08 -24.77
CA PHE A 157 -9.90 -5.59 -26.13
C PHE A 157 -9.51 -7.07 -26.20
N LYS A 158 -8.37 -7.44 -25.59
CA LYS A 158 -7.93 -8.84 -25.51
C LYS A 158 -8.94 -9.75 -24.81
N ILE A 159 -9.59 -9.26 -23.75
CA ILE A 159 -10.63 -10.01 -23.04
C ILE A 159 -11.93 -10.08 -23.86
N ALA A 160 -12.32 -9.00 -24.53
CA ALA A 160 -13.52 -8.95 -25.35
C ALA A 160 -13.48 -9.98 -26.49
N GLN A 161 -12.31 -10.22 -27.08
CA GLN A 161 -12.09 -11.27 -28.08
C GLN A 161 -12.39 -12.69 -27.57
N LEU A 162 -12.33 -12.91 -26.25
CA LEU A 162 -12.67 -14.18 -25.62
C LEU A 162 -14.19 -14.30 -25.36
N ILE A 163 -14.91 -13.18 -25.32
CA ILE A 163 -16.36 -13.11 -25.06
C ILE A 163 -17.12 -13.31 -26.38
N LYS A 164 -17.29 -14.57 -26.80
CA LYS A 164 -17.93 -14.93 -28.08
C LYS A 164 -19.46 -14.69 -28.13
N ILE A 165 -20.09 -14.37 -27.01
CA ILE A 165 -21.56 -14.40 -26.86
C ILE A 165 -22.19 -13.01 -27.08
N ASP A 166 -21.42 -11.92 -27.08
CA ASP A 166 -21.96 -10.53 -27.06
C ASP A 166 -22.02 -9.84 -28.44
N GLY A 167 -21.97 -10.61 -29.54
CA GLY A 167 -22.09 -10.07 -30.90
C GLY A 167 -21.07 -8.98 -31.27
N GLY A 168 -19.91 -8.92 -30.59
CA GLY A 168 -18.85 -7.92 -30.83
C GLY A 168 -19.03 -6.57 -30.11
N LYS A 169 -20.08 -6.39 -29.30
CA LYS A 169 -20.33 -5.11 -28.59
C LYS A 169 -19.15 -4.66 -27.72
N LYS A 170 -18.67 -5.54 -26.84
CA LYS A 170 -17.52 -5.27 -25.96
C LYS A 170 -16.21 -5.05 -26.71
N GLU A 171 -16.08 -5.62 -27.91
CA GLU A 171 -14.90 -5.44 -28.77
C GLU A 171 -14.88 -4.03 -29.36
N ALA A 172 -16.04 -3.53 -29.79
CA ALA A 172 -16.19 -2.14 -30.26
C ALA A 172 -15.94 -1.11 -29.14
N GLU A 173 -16.46 -1.36 -27.94
CA GLU A 173 -16.27 -0.48 -26.77
C GLU A 173 -14.79 -0.37 -26.33
N ALA A 174 -14.00 -1.43 -26.55
CA ALA A 174 -12.58 -1.45 -26.17
C ALA A 174 -11.64 -0.79 -27.20
N HIS A 175 -12.12 -0.44 -28.39
CA HIS A 175 -11.33 0.16 -29.46
C HIS A 175 -11.39 1.73 -29.46
N ALA A 176 -11.97 2.33 -28.41
CA ALA A 176 -12.17 3.78 -28.27
C ALA A 176 -10.97 4.49 -27.61
#